data_AF-A0A142XGR1-F1
#
_entry.id   AF-A0A142XGR1-F1
#
_cell.length_a   1.000
_cell.length_b   1.000
_cell.length_c   1.000
_cell.angle_alpha   90.00
_cell.angle_beta   90.00
_cell.angle_gamma   90.00
#
_symmetry.space_group_name_H-M   'P 1'
#
loop_
_entity.id
_entity.type
_entity.pdbx_description
1 polymer ?
#
loop_
_entity_poly.entity_id
_entity_poly.type
_entity_poly.pdbx_seq_one_letter_code
_entity_poly.pdbx_strand_id
1 'polypeptide(L)'
;MADSFEKGTELLRETAGVVLGESTVQRTTEATGNRIATHMQKGRTFGGKVAWDWFRDACGRTVGYIGIDATGVRQQGPRGEAADGRMAYVGMVFNPLPDRERVFECLPKPGVAMRARYISGLYPLAGMGPLIRRQGAQVDLDRAEVWVALTDGGAGLEDFVRLNFPRVEAVILDFYHAAEYLAQLARALHPTDEGAALAQTKSWSRLLRDEWGHVMIGVLEGWEWPSRKGLATVRSEVPGYFRNQVDRMDYPSYEAAGWYIGSGAVESACKTVVGQRMKGSGMRWSEPGSHAVCHVRALYRSERGQRTDFWRRSTTT
;
A
#
# COMPACT_ATOMS: atom_id res chain seq x y z
N MET A 1 -16.44 6.79 -12.27
CA MET A 1 -16.45 5.37 -11.86
C MET A 1 -17.56 5.23 -10.84
N ALA A 2 -18.41 4.21 -10.92
CA ALA A 2 -19.49 4.05 -9.98
C ALA A 2 -18.97 3.66 -8.59
N ASP A 3 -19.45 4.32 -7.55
CA ASP A 3 -19.07 4.01 -6.15
C ASP A 3 -19.98 2.93 -5.54
N SER A 4 -21.13 2.64 -6.15
CA SER A 4 -22.08 1.58 -5.78
C SER A 4 -22.55 0.81 -7.02
N PHE A 5 -23.21 -0.34 -6.82
CA PHE A 5 -23.80 -1.08 -7.94
C PHE A 5 -25.01 -0.35 -8.52
N GLU A 6 -25.82 0.31 -7.68
CA GLU A 6 -26.89 1.22 -8.08
C GLU A 6 -26.39 2.32 -9.03
N LYS A 7 -25.37 3.11 -8.65
CA LYS A 7 -24.74 4.09 -9.55
C LYS A 7 -24.20 3.44 -10.83
N GLY A 8 -23.83 2.17 -10.77
CA GLY A 8 -23.40 1.39 -11.93
C GLY A 8 -24.55 1.13 -12.92
N THR A 9 -25.76 0.86 -12.43
CA THR A 9 -26.93 0.68 -13.30
C THR A 9 -27.33 2.00 -13.97
N GLU A 10 -27.29 3.10 -13.22
CA GLU A 10 -27.54 4.46 -13.73
C GLU A 10 -26.57 4.81 -14.86
N LEU A 11 -25.26 4.65 -14.62
CA LEU A 11 -24.24 4.94 -15.62
C LEU A 11 -24.37 4.07 -16.88
N LEU A 12 -24.70 2.78 -16.74
CA LEU A 12 -24.90 1.89 -17.90
C LEU A 12 -26.12 2.30 -18.74
N ARG A 13 -27.19 2.76 -18.08
CA ARG A 13 -28.36 3.31 -18.76
C ARG A 13 -28.01 4.59 -19.51
N GLU A 14 -27.34 5.53 -18.84
CA GLU A 14 -27.00 6.84 -19.41
C GLU A 14 -25.99 6.74 -20.56
N THR A 15 -24.96 5.90 -20.42
CA THR A 15 -23.83 5.88 -21.36
C THR A 15 -24.00 4.87 -22.50
N ALA A 16 -24.78 3.82 -22.30
CA ALA A 16 -24.92 2.72 -23.26
C ALA A 16 -26.37 2.33 -23.57
N GLY A 17 -27.37 2.97 -22.95
CA GLY A 17 -28.78 2.58 -23.10
C GLY A 17 -29.11 1.21 -22.49
N VAL A 18 -28.20 0.63 -21.70
CA VAL A 18 -28.33 -0.72 -21.16
C VAL A 18 -29.02 -0.67 -19.80
N VAL A 19 -30.18 -1.29 -19.70
CA VAL A 19 -30.97 -1.36 -18.45
C VAL A 19 -30.72 -2.69 -17.75
N LEU A 20 -30.08 -2.64 -16.58
CA LEU A 20 -29.81 -3.80 -15.73
C LEU A 20 -30.24 -3.53 -14.29
N GLY A 21 -30.62 -4.58 -13.57
CA GLY A 21 -30.82 -4.52 -12.12
C GLY A 21 -29.49 -4.51 -11.36
N GLU A 22 -29.50 -3.94 -10.15
CA GLU A 22 -28.31 -3.86 -9.29
C GLU A 22 -27.67 -5.23 -9.05
N SER A 23 -28.50 -6.24 -8.76
CA SER A 23 -28.03 -7.61 -8.52
C SER A 23 -27.34 -8.22 -9.74
N THR A 24 -27.73 -7.83 -10.96
CA THR A 24 -27.06 -8.27 -12.19
C THR A 24 -25.70 -7.61 -12.31
N VAL A 25 -25.59 -6.29 -12.08
CA VAL A 25 -24.30 -5.57 -12.09
C VAL A 25 -23.35 -6.13 -11.03
N GLN A 26 -23.87 -6.43 -9.83
CA GLN A 26 -23.10 -7.10 -8.78
C GLN A 26 -22.58 -8.46 -9.23
N ARG A 27 -23.47 -9.38 -9.63
CA ARG A 27 -23.08 -10.74 -10.04
C ARG A 27 -22.09 -10.73 -11.21
N THR A 28 -22.27 -9.85 -12.18
CA THR A 28 -21.34 -9.70 -13.32
C THR A 28 -19.98 -9.17 -12.86
N THR A 29 -19.95 -8.24 -11.90
CA THR A 29 -18.69 -7.73 -11.33
C THR A 29 -17.95 -8.84 -10.58
N GLU A 30 -18.65 -9.57 -9.72
CA GLU A 30 -18.06 -10.69 -8.95
C GLU A 30 -17.59 -11.83 -9.86
N ALA A 31 -18.38 -12.20 -10.87
CA ALA A 31 -17.98 -13.18 -11.87
C ALA A 31 -16.73 -12.74 -12.65
N THR A 32 -16.59 -11.44 -12.94
CA THR A 32 -15.39 -10.87 -13.57
C THR A 32 -14.18 -10.98 -12.64
N GLY A 33 -14.34 -10.65 -11.36
CA GLY A 33 -13.29 -10.83 -10.35
C GLY A 33 -12.82 -12.27 -10.24
N ASN A 34 -13.74 -13.23 -10.17
CA ASN A 34 -13.43 -14.65 -10.11
C ASN A 34 -12.67 -15.14 -11.34
N ARG A 35 -12.99 -14.61 -12.53
CA ARG A 35 -12.21 -14.91 -13.76
C ARG A 35 -10.78 -14.40 -13.65
N ILE A 36 -10.58 -13.17 -13.15
CA ILE A 36 -9.25 -12.60 -12.92
C ILE A 36 -8.45 -13.48 -11.94
N ALA A 37 -9.07 -13.83 -10.80
CA ALA A 37 -8.46 -14.70 -9.79
C ALA A 37 -8.04 -16.05 -10.37
N THR A 38 -8.90 -16.67 -11.19
CA THR A 38 -8.62 -17.95 -11.85
C THR A 38 -7.40 -17.86 -12.77
N HIS A 39 -7.27 -16.77 -13.53
CA HIS A 39 -6.09 -16.55 -14.37
C HIS A 39 -4.81 -16.42 -13.52
N MET A 40 -4.85 -15.62 -12.46
CA MET A 40 -3.72 -15.42 -11.55
C MET A 40 -3.29 -16.70 -10.84
N GLN A 41 -4.24 -17.54 -10.40
CA GLN A 41 -3.97 -18.85 -9.79
C GLN A 41 -3.30 -19.82 -10.76
N LYS A 42 -3.67 -19.77 -12.05
CA LYS A 42 -3.01 -20.51 -13.14
C LYS A 42 -1.66 -19.93 -13.54
N GLY A 43 -1.16 -18.94 -12.79
CA GLY A 43 0.09 -18.24 -13.06
C GLY A 43 0.04 -17.30 -14.25
N ARG A 44 -1.14 -17.03 -14.81
CA ARG A 44 -1.28 -16.15 -15.96
C ARG A 44 -1.27 -14.70 -15.55
N THR A 45 -0.77 -13.89 -16.47
CA THR A 45 -0.76 -12.44 -16.41
C THR A 45 -1.46 -11.87 -17.65
N PHE A 46 -1.82 -10.58 -17.62
CA PHE A 46 -2.52 -9.94 -18.74
C PHE A 46 -1.53 -9.15 -19.58
N GLY A 47 -1.55 -9.37 -20.89
CA GLY A 47 -0.59 -8.77 -21.82
C GLY A 47 0.77 -9.46 -21.82
N GLY A 48 1.65 -9.00 -22.72
CA GLY A 48 3.05 -9.41 -22.77
C GLY A 48 3.91 -8.73 -21.70
N LYS A 49 5.20 -9.09 -21.66
CA LYS A 49 6.20 -8.38 -20.84
C LYS A 49 6.36 -6.95 -21.38
N VAL A 50 6.28 -5.96 -20.50
CA VAL A 50 6.44 -4.53 -20.80
C VAL A 50 7.46 -3.97 -19.83
N ALA A 51 8.73 -3.96 -20.24
CA ALA A 51 9.80 -3.44 -19.40
C ALA A 51 9.57 -1.96 -19.07
N TRP A 52 9.63 -1.62 -17.78
CA TRP A 52 9.53 -0.23 -17.35
C TRP A 52 10.89 0.48 -17.41
N ASP A 53 10.83 1.77 -17.71
CA ASP A 53 11.97 2.67 -17.56
C ASP A 53 11.99 3.13 -16.10
N TRP A 54 12.64 2.33 -15.27
CA TRP A 54 12.82 2.60 -13.84
C TRP A 54 13.59 3.91 -13.65
N PHE A 55 13.09 4.78 -12.77
CA PHE A 55 13.80 5.99 -12.38
C PHE A 55 15.05 5.66 -11.58
N ARG A 56 16.01 6.58 -11.56
CA ARG A 56 17.34 6.39 -10.97
C ARG A 56 17.45 7.04 -9.59
N ASP A 57 18.28 6.42 -8.76
CA ASP A 57 18.68 6.92 -7.45
C ASP A 57 19.79 7.98 -7.57
N ALA A 58 20.24 8.52 -6.44
CA ALA A 58 21.30 9.52 -6.37
C ALA A 58 22.65 9.03 -6.93
N CYS A 59 22.87 7.72 -6.96
CA CYS A 59 24.06 7.07 -7.52
C CYS A 59 23.89 6.72 -9.01
N GLY A 60 22.76 7.08 -9.63
CA GLY A 60 22.46 6.78 -11.02
C GLY A 60 22.00 5.33 -11.26
N ARG A 61 21.69 4.56 -10.22
CA ARG A 61 21.19 3.17 -10.35
C ARG A 61 19.68 3.16 -10.52
N THR A 62 19.18 2.32 -11.41
CA THR A 62 17.73 2.12 -11.58
C THR A 62 17.08 1.47 -10.36
N VAL A 63 15.94 2.01 -9.89
CA VAL A 63 15.26 1.53 -8.67
C VAL A 63 13.86 1.01 -8.97
N GLY A 64 13.61 -0.24 -8.55
CA GLY A 64 12.28 -0.84 -8.55
C GLY A 64 11.66 -0.84 -7.17
N TYR A 65 10.41 -0.39 -7.05
CA TYR A 65 9.72 -0.36 -5.77
C TYR A 65 8.64 -1.43 -5.66
N ILE A 66 8.57 -2.03 -4.48
CA ILE A 66 7.53 -2.97 -4.05
C ILE A 66 6.85 -2.39 -2.82
N GLY A 67 5.53 -2.57 -2.72
CA GLY A 67 4.76 -2.18 -1.55
C GLY A 67 3.73 -3.24 -1.21
N ILE A 68 3.47 -3.42 0.08
CA ILE A 68 2.37 -4.27 0.54
C ILE A 68 1.80 -3.70 1.83
N ASP A 69 0.47 -3.65 1.88
CA ASP A 69 -0.30 -3.22 3.05
C ASP A 69 -1.64 -3.98 3.07
N ALA A 70 -2.36 -3.92 4.17
CA ALA A 70 -3.66 -4.54 4.37
C ALA A 70 -4.67 -3.57 4.94
N THR A 71 -5.91 -3.67 4.47
CA THR A 71 -7.00 -2.84 4.96
C THR A 71 -8.24 -3.68 5.26
N GLY A 72 -8.88 -3.42 6.40
CA GLY A 72 -10.10 -4.11 6.82
C GLY A 72 -11.30 -3.82 5.92
N VAL A 73 -12.08 -4.85 5.60
CA VAL A 73 -13.35 -4.80 4.86
C VAL A 73 -14.44 -5.39 5.75
N ARG A 74 -15.52 -4.62 5.99
CA ARG A 74 -16.66 -5.06 6.80
C ARG A 74 -17.39 -6.20 6.10
N GLN A 75 -17.64 -7.27 6.84
CA GLN A 75 -18.31 -8.46 6.33
C GLN A 75 -19.77 -8.54 6.79
N GLN A 76 -20.55 -9.35 6.07
CA GLN A 76 -21.88 -9.80 6.48
C GLN A 76 -21.91 -11.33 6.55
N GLY A 77 -22.58 -11.86 7.56
CA GLY A 77 -22.84 -13.29 7.71
C GLY A 77 -23.91 -13.80 6.73
N PRO A 78 -24.19 -15.11 6.73
CA PRO A 78 -25.09 -15.77 5.77
C PRO A 78 -26.52 -15.22 5.71
N ARG A 79 -26.96 -14.49 6.74
CA ARG A 79 -28.29 -13.86 6.84
C ARG A 79 -28.24 -12.33 6.97
N GLY A 80 -27.13 -11.70 6.56
CA GLY A 80 -26.96 -10.24 6.68
C GLY A 80 -26.59 -9.75 8.08
N GLU A 81 -26.33 -10.67 9.01
CA GLU A 81 -25.85 -10.35 10.35
C GLU A 81 -24.44 -9.77 10.33
N ALA A 82 -24.04 -9.12 11.44
CA ALA A 82 -22.68 -8.64 11.58
C ALA A 82 -21.70 -9.80 11.66
N ALA A 83 -20.64 -9.71 10.87
CA ALA A 83 -19.52 -10.63 10.89
C ALA A 83 -18.22 -9.85 11.04
N ASP A 84 -17.19 -10.54 11.54
CA ASP A 84 -15.87 -9.96 11.72
C ASP A 84 -15.32 -9.43 10.40
N GLY A 85 -14.65 -8.28 10.47
CA GLY A 85 -13.97 -7.71 9.32
C GLY A 85 -12.88 -8.65 8.79
N ARG A 86 -12.65 -8.60 7.48
CA ARG A 86 -11.55 -9.35 6.84
C ARG A 86 -10.54 -8.39 6.25
N MET A 87 -9.26 -8.72 6.41
CA MET A 87 -8.17 -7.94 5.84
C MET A 87 -8.04 -8.26 4.35
N ALA A 88 -8.17 -7.23 3.52
CA ALA A 88 -7.81 -7.29 2.11
C ALA A 88 -6.39 -6.75 1.96
N TYR A 89 -5.49 -7.58 1.44
CA TYR A 89 -4.14 -7.13 1.11
C TYR A 89 -4.15 -6.35 -0.19
N VAL A 90 -3.28 -5.35 -0.29
CA VAL A 90 -2.94 -4.63 -1.51
C VAL A 90 -1.43 -4.69 -1.66
N GLY A 91 -0.98 -5.50 -2.62
CA GLY A 91 0.41 -5.53 -3.05
C GLY A 91 0.59 -4.71 -4.32
N MET A 92 1.75 -4.08 -4.48
CA MET A 92 2.06 -3.31 -5.67
C MET A 92 3.52 -3.37 -6.07
N VAL A 93 3.75 -3.30 -7.38
CA VAL A 93 5.04 -2.94 -7.97
C VAL A 93 4.84 -1.58 -8.62
N PHE A 94 5.74 -0.63 -8.37
CA PHE A 94 5.55 0.74 -8.82
C PHE A 94 6.86 1.47 -9.08
N ASN A 95 6.78 2.49 -9.93
CA ASN A 95 7.89 3.34 -10.32
C ASN A 95 7.53 4.79 -9.98
N PRO A 96 7.82 5.24 -8.74
CA PRO A 96 7.42 6.56 -8.24
C PRO A 96 8.09 7.69 -9.02
N LEU A 97 7.36 8.78 -9.26
CA LEU A 97 7.87 9.91 -10.04
C LEU A 97 8.91 10.70 -9.23
N PRO A 98 10.09 11.02 -9.79
CA PRO A 98 11.11 11.81 -9.10
C PRO A 98 10.53 13.05 -8.43
N ASP A 99 10.90 13.26 -7.17
CA ASP A 99 10.43 14.40 -6.38
C ASP A 99 11.33 15.62 -6.58
N ARG A 100 10.75 16.82 -6.46
CA ARG A 100 11.47 18.10 -6.47
C ARG A 100 12.44 18.25 -5.31
N GLU A 101 12.18 17.60 -4.19
CA GLU A 101 13.11 17.57 -3.05
C GLU A 101 14.27 16.57 -3.29
N ARG A 102 14.17 15.74 -4.33
CA ARG A 102 15.07 14.62 -4.63
C ARG A 102 15.51 14.69 -6.09
N VAL A 103 16.13 15.81 -6.46
CA VAL A 103 16.56 16.11 -7.84
C VAL A 103 17.81 15.32 -8.20
N PHE A 104 17.64 14.04 -8.46
CA PHE A 104 18.68 13.16 -9.00
C PHE A 104 18.43 12.76 -10.46
N GLU A 105 17.19 12.98 -10.92
CA GLU A 105 16.78 12.78 -12.30
C GLU A 105 15.91 13.96 -12.77
N CYS A 106 15.80 14.14 -14.09
CA CYS A 106 14.94 15.16 -14.67
C CYS A 106 13.50 14.95 -14.22
N LEU A 107 12.84 16.02 -13.75
CA LEU A 107 11.43 15.96 -13.43
C LEU A 107 10.65 15.46 -14.65
N PRO A 108 9.69 14.55 -14.45
CA PRO A 108 8.94 13.99 -15.54
C PRO A 108 8.12 15.09 -16.24
N LYS A 109 7.91 14.93 -17.56
CA LYS A 109 7.10 15.87 -18.34
C LYS A 109 5.70 16.00 -17.73
N PRO A 110 5.06 17.18 -17.82
CA PRO A 110 3.67 17.34 -17.39
C PRO A 110 2.76 16.26 -17.97
N GLY A 111 1.91 15.67 -17.14
CA GLY A 111 0.97 14.60 -17.53
C GLY A 111 1.52 13.18 -17.44
N VAL A 112 2.80 12.99 -17.13
CA VAL A 112 3.33 11.67 -16.76
C VAL A 112 2.81 11.31 -15.37
N ALA A 113 2.20 10.13 -15.26
CA ALA A 113 1.73 9.56 -14.00
C ALA A 113 2.66 8.42 -13.54
N MET A 114 2.71 8.20 -12.23
CA MET A 114 3.39 7.05 -11.64
C MET A 114 2.92 5.75 -12.29
N ARG A 115 3.85 4.90 -12.72
CA ARG A 115 3.53 3.55 -13.22
C ARG A 115 3.33 2.64 -12.01
N ALA A 116 2.24 1.89 -11.99
CA ALA A 116 1.94 0.95 -10.91
C ALA A 116 1.12 -0.24 -11.41
N ARG A 117 1.38 -1.40 -10.80
CA ARG A 117 0.58 -2.62 -10.94
C ARG A 117 0.21 -3.11 -9.57
N TYR A 118 -1.08 -3.38 -9.38
CA TYR A 118 -1.67 -3.75 -8.11
C TYR A 118 -2.16 -5.19 -8.16
N ILE A 119 -2.01 -5.89 -7.05
CA ILE A 119 -2.68 -7.14 -6.72
C ILE A 119 -3.47 -6.89 -5.44
N SER A 120 -4.71 -7.32 -5.39
CA SER A 120 -5.49 -7.26 -4.16
C SER A 120 -6.43 -8.44 -4.04
N GLY A 121 -6.68 -8.85 -2.80
CA GLY A 121 -7.64 -9.88 -2.44
C GLY A 121 -7.55 -10.25 -0.97
N LEU A 122 -8.55 -11.00 -0.52
CA LEU A 122 -8.57 -11.63 0.80
C LEU A 122 -7.74 -12.92 0.76
N TYR A 123 -6.42 -12.77 0.64
CA TYR A 123 -5.48 -13.88 0.60
C TYR A 123 -4.80 -14.05 1.97
N PRO A 124 -4.35 -15.27 2.33
CA PRO A 124 -3.27 -15.41 3.30
C PRO A 124 -2.04 -14.64 2.80
N LEU A 125 -1.27 -14.03 3.71
CA LEU A 125 -0.12 -13.20 3.35
C LEU A 125 0.85 -13.95 2.41
N ALA A 126 1.18 -15.21 2.71
CA ALA A 126 2.05 -16.05 1.88
C ALA A 126 1.56 -16.20 0.43
N GLY A 127 0.24 -16.12 0.18
CA GLY A 127 -0.33 -16.18 -1.16
C GLY A 127 -0.08 -14.93 -2.00
N MET A 128 0.23 -13.78 -1.38
CA MET A 128 0.49 -12.52 -2.08
C MET A 128 1.82 -12.54 -2.83
N GLY A 129 2.82 -13.23 -2.30
CA GLY A 129 4.20 -13.20 -2.80
C GLY A 129 4.32 -13.57 -4.27
N PRO A 130 3.90 -14.79 -4.68
CA PRO A 130 3.91 -15.20 -6.07
C PRO A 130 3.09 -14.29 -7.00
N LEU A 131 2.00 -13.69 -6.49
CA LEU A 131 1.17 -12.79 -7.28
C LEU A 131 1.89 -11.46 -7.59
N ILE A 132 2.52 -10.85 -6.58
CA ILE A 132 3.28 -9.60 -6.76
C ILE A 132 4.52 -9.86 -7.63
N ARG A 133 5.23 -10.97 -7.40
CA ARG A 133 6.42 -11.33 -8.21
C ARG A 133 6.10 -11.46 -9.69
N ARG A 134 4.96 -12.02 -10.07
CA ARG A 134 4.52 -12.10 -11.48
C ARG A 134 4.29 -10.72 -12.09
N GLN A 135 3.73 -9.78 -11.32
CA GLN A 135 3.61 -8.39 -11.77
C GLN A 135 5.00 -7.77 -11.99
N GLY A 136 5.93 -7.98 -11.04
CA GLY A 136 7.33 -7.56 -11.17
C GLY A 136 8.03 -8.12 -12.41
N ALA A 137 7.88 -9.42 -12.67
CA ALA A 137 8.48 -10.07 -13.84
C ALA A 137 7.96 -9.49 -15.16
N GLN A 138 6.64 -9.21 -15.25
CA GLN A 138 6.07 -8.60 -16.45
C GLN A 138 6.55 -7.16 -16.69
N VAL A 139 6.96 -6.42 -15.65
CA VAL A 139 7.51 -5.06 -15.80
C VAL A 139 9.02 -5.01 -15.87
N ASP A 140 9.65 -6.19 -15.95
CA ASP A 140 11.11 -6.33 -15.94
C ASP A 140 11.76 -5.72 -14.69
N LEU A 141 11.17 -5.98 -13.52
CA LEU A 141 11.73 -5.58 -12.23
C LEU A 141 13.17 -6.11 -12.04
N ASP A 142 13.49 -7.26 -12.63
CA ASP A 142 14.85 -7.82 -12.57
C ASP A 142 15.92 -6.93 -13.20
N ARG A 143 15.54 -6.06 -14.14
CA ARG A 143 16.43 -5.08 -14.78
C ARG A 143 16.73 -3.88 -13.88
N ALA A 144 15.91 -3.62 -12.86
CA ALA A 144 16.25 -2.62 -11.86
C ALA A 144 17.48 -3.09 -11.07
N GLU A 145 18.46 -2.19 -10.94
CA GLU A 145 19.71 -2.45 -10.23
C GLU A 145 19.49 -2.53 -8.72
N VAL A 146 18.57 -1.73 -8.20
CA VAL A 146 18.22 -1.64 -6.78
C VAL A 146 16.75 -1.98 -6.59
N TRP A 147 16.44 -2.80 -5.59
CA TRP A 147 15.06 -3.09 -5.19
C TRP A 147 14.80 -2.51 -3.80
N VAL A 148 13.77 -1.68 -3.70
CA VAL A 148 13.34 -1.08 -2.43
C VAL A 148 11.91 -1.54 -2.12
N ALA A 149 11.66 -1.92 -0.87
CA ALA A 149 10.33 -2.21 -0.39
C ALA A 149 9.88 -1.17 0.64
N LEU A 150 8.60 -0.78 0.57
CA LEU A 150 7.96 0.12 1.52
C LEU A 150 6.80 -0.58 2.23
N THR A 151 6.81 -0.58 3.56
CA THR A 151 5.74 -1.16 4.39
C THR A 151 5.52 -0.31 5.64
N ASP A 152 4.34 -0.39 6.25
CA ASP A 152 4.02 0.23 7.55
C ASP A 152 4.63 -0.56 8.75
N GLY A 153 5.38 -1.63 8.48
CA GLY A 153 5.94 -2.49 9.52
C GLY A 153 4.92 -3.36 10.24
N GLY A 154 3.74 -3.59 9.64
CA GLY A 154 2.77 -4.59 10.09
C GLY A 154 3.41 -5.97 10.28
N ALA A 155 2.89 -6.73 11.25
CA ALA A 155 3.49 -7.99 11.68
C ALA A 155 3.69 -8.97 10.49
N GLY A 156 4.92 -9.45 10.32
CA GLY A 156 5.30 -10.41 9.29
C GLY A 156 5.50 -9.83 7.87
N LEU A 157 5.27 -8.52 7.65
CA LEU A 157 5.47 -7.92 6.32
C LEU A 157 6.94 -7.88 5.89
N GLU A 158 7.86 -7.62 6.82
CA GLU A 158 9.31 -7.66 6.52
C GLU A 158 9.73 -9.06 6.09
N ASP A 159 9.43 -10.09 6.89
CA ASP A 159 9.75 -11.48 6.58
C ASP A 159 9.15 -11.90 5.24
N PHE A 160 7.90 -11.50 5.00
CA PHE A 160 7.22 -11.74 3.73
C PHE A 160 7.97 -11.12 2.55
N VAL A 161 8.41 -9.85 2.67
CA VAL A 161 9.14 -9.16 1.61
C VAL A 161 10.50 -9.84 1.38
N ARG A 162 11.29 -10.08 2.43
CA ARG A 162 12.62 -10.69 2.30
C ARG A 162 12.55 -12.10 1.71
N LEU A 163 11.53 -12.88 2.08
CA LEU A 163 11.31 -14.21 1.52
C LEU A 163 10.98 -14.19 0.01
N ASN A 164 10.16 -13.23 -0.43
CA ASN A 164 9.66 -13.19 -1.81
C ASN A 164 10.52 -12.35 -2.76
N PHE A 165 11.30 -11.41 -2.21
CA PHE A 165 12.14 -10.48 -2.95
C PHE A 165 13.55 -10.48 -2.33
N PRO A 166 14.31 -11.59 -2.45
CA PRO A 166 15.60 -11.74 -1.78
C PRO A 166 16.68 -10.76 -2.27
N ARG A 167 16.45 -10.08 -3.40
CA ARG A 167 17.32 -9.01 -3.93
C ARG A 167 17.01 -7.63 -3.34
N VAL A 168 16.02 -7.50 -2.45
CA VAL A 168 15.66 -6.22 -1.85
C VAL A 168 16.85 -5.67 -1.05
N GLU A 169 17.31 -4.48 -1.41
CA GLU A 169 18.43 -3.79 -0.76
C GLU A 169 17.98 -3.21 0.58
N ALA A 170 16.77 -2.63 0.62
CA ALA A 170 16.17 -2.10 1.83
C ALA A 170 14.66 -2.38 1.90
N VAL A 171 14.21 -2.84 3.07
CA VAL A 171 12.80 -2.80 3.47
C VAL A 171 12.66 -1.58 4.37
N ILE A 172 12.13 -0.49 3.82
CA ILE A 172 12.02 0.79 4.51
C ILE A 172 10.70 0.82 5.27
N LEU A 173 10.75 1.15 6.56
CA LEU A 173 9.55 1.43 7.34
C LEU A 173 8.96 2.76 6.87
N ASP A 174 7.64 2.85 6.77
CA ASP A 174 6.98 4.12 6.47
C ASP A 174 7.28 5.17 7.56
N PHE A 175 8.01 6.22 7.16
CA PHE A 175 8.32 7.35 8.00
C PHE A 175 7.09 8.00 8.63
N TYR A 176 6.01 8.19 7.85
CA TYR A 176 4.80 8.84 8.36
C TYR A 176 4.09 7.98 9.39
N HIS A 177 4.10 6.65 9.20
CA HIS A 177 3.59 5.72 10.19
C HIS A 177 4.43 5.73 11.49
N ALA A 178 5.76 5.74 11.37
CA ALA A 178 6.64 5.90 12.54
C ALA A 178 6.41 7.25 13.25
N ALA A 179 6.19 8.33 12.49
CA ALA A 179 5.85 9.65 13.03
C ALA A 179 4.49 9.69 13.74
N GLU A 180 3.52 8.86 13.35
CA GLU A 180 2.24 8.73 14.06
C GLU A 180 2.43 8.16 15.48
N TYR A 181 3.34 7.21 15.68
CA TYR A 181 3.69 6.73 17.03
C TYR A 181 4.27 7.85 17.90
N LEU A 182 5.16 8.68 17.33
CA LEU A 182 5.69 9.86 18.00
C LEU A 182 4.59 10.87 18.32
N ALA A 183 3.63 11.06 17.40
CA ALA A 183 2.49 11.94 17.61
C ALA A 183 1.58 11.45 18.76
N GLN A 184 1.34 10.14 18.85
CA GLN A 184 0.58 9.54 19.95
C GLN A 184 1.29 9.76 21.28
N LEU A 185 2.61 9.54 21.33
CA LEU A 185 3.41 9.78 22.53
C LEU A 185 3.41 11.25 22.93
N ALA A 186 3.53 12.17 21.97
CA ALA A 186 3.50 13.61 22.22
C ALA A 186 2.14 14.07 22.76
N ARG A 187 1.02 13.53 22.25
CA ARG A 187 -0.33 13.80 22.78
C ARG A 187 -0.50 13.26 24.20
N ALA A 188 0.03 12.07 24.48
CA ALA A 188 0.01 11.51 25.83
C ALA A 188 0.89 12.33 26.81
N LEU A 189 2.00 12.90 26.30
CA LEU A 189 2.85 13.80 27.04
C LEU A 189 2.18 15.15 27.30
N HIS A 190 1.42 15.70 26.34
CA HIS A 190 0.75 17.00 26.44
C HIS A 190 -0.78 16.90 26.24
N PRO A 191 -1.53 16.25 27.15
CA PRO A 191 -2.95 15.91 26.94
C PRO A 191 -3.89 17.12 26.90
N THR A 192 -3.48 18.26 27.47
CA THR A 192 -4.28 19.50 27.55
C THR A 192 -3.69 20.64 26.72
N ASP A 193 -2.60 20.40 25.98
CA ASP A 193 -1.89 21.40 25.20
C ASP A 193 -1.56 20.83 23.81
N GLU A 194 -2.51 21.01 22.89
CA GLU A 194 -2.37 20.54 21.51
C GLU A 194 -1.22 21.24 20.77
N GLY A 195 -0.93 22.51 21.12
CA GLY A 195 0.17 23.27 20.55
C GLY A 195 1.53 22.65 20.92
N ALA A 196 1.72 22.34 22.20
CA ALA A 196 2.91 21.66 22.68
C ALA A 196 3.02 20.23 22.12
N ALA A 197 1.92 19.47 22.07
CA ALA A 197 1.90 18.14 21.46
C ALA A 197 2.35 18.17 19.99
N LEU A 198 1.84 19.13 19.21
CA LEU A 198 2.19 19.29 17.81
C LEU A 198 3.65 19.73 17.63
N ALA A 199 4.13 20.67 18.45
CA ALA A 199 5.52 21.11 18.42
C ALA A 199 6.48 19.96 18.75
N GLN A 200 6.15 19.16 19.76
CA GLN A 200 6.93 17.98 20.15
C GLN A 200 6.91 16.91 19.05
N THR A 201 5.75 16.65 18.44
CA THR A 201 5.62 15.73 17.29
C THR A 201 6.55 16.15 16.15
N LYS A 202 6.54 17.44 15.78
CA LYS A 202 7.40 17.97 14.71
C LYS A 202 8.88 17.84 15.05
N SER A 203 9.24 18.15 16.30
CA SER A 203 10.62 18.05 16.79
C SER A 203 11.14 16.61 16.71
N TRP A 204 10.40 15.65 17.29
CA TRP A 204 10.80 14.25 17.26
C TRP A 204 10.75 13.64 15.86
N SER A 205 9.78 14.00 15.02
CA SER A 205 9.71 13.49 13.64
C SER A 205 10.88 14.00 12.80
N ARG A 206 11.31 15.25 13.01
CA ARG A 206 12.52 15.79 12.37
C ARG A 206 13.76 15.03 12.85
N LEU A 207 13.93 14.86 14.16
CA LEU A 207 15.05 14.10 14.71
C LEU A 207 15.10 12.67 14.14
N LEU A 208 13.96 11.97 14.08
CA LEU A 208 13.87 10.64 13.51
C LEU A 208 14.29 10.61 12.03
N ARG A 209 13.85 11.61 11.25
CA ARG A 209 14.19 11.74 9.83
C ARG A 209 15.68 12.01 9.61
N ASP A 210 16.27 12.86 10.45
CA ASP A 210 17.61 13.42 10.23
C ASP A 210 18.75 12.61 10.88
N GLU A 211 18.50 11.88 11.97
CA GLU A 211 19.56 11.27 12.81
C GLU A 211 19.45 9.73 12.98
N TRP A 212 18.66 9.05 12.15
CA TRP A 212 18.36 7.59 12.22
C TRP A 212 17.61 7.19 13.52
N GLY A 213 16.76 6.17 13.41
CA GLY A 213 16.00 5.56 14.49
C GLY A 213 16.78 5.23 15.77
N HIS A 214 18.08 4.89 15.70
CA HIS A 214 18.89 4.64 16.91
C HIS A 214 18.99 5.86 17.81
N VAL A 215 19.19 7.05 17.25
CA VAL A 215 19.28 8.30 18.02
C VAL A 215 17.93 8.62 18.66
N MET A 216 16.83 8.44 17.92
CA MET A 216 15.49 8.64 18.46
C MET A 216 15.19 7.69 19.63
N ILE A 217 15.56 6.40 19.54
CA ILE A 217 15.40 5.45 20.66
C ILE A 217 16.17 5.94 21.89
N GLY A 218 17.42 6.37 21.73
CA GLY A 218 18.22 6.91 22.84
C GLY A 218 17.58 8.14 23.48
N VAL A 219 17.02 9.05 22.68
CA VAL A 219 16.28 10.21 23.18
C VAL A 219 15.03 9.81 23.95
N LEU A 220 14.26 8.82 23.48
CA LEU A 220 13.06 8.36 24.19
C LEU A 220 13.39 7.65 25.51
N GLU A 221 14.46 6.85 25.52
CA GLU A 221 14.89 6.08 26.70
C GLU A 221 15.55 6.97 27.76
N GLY A 222 16.28 8.01 27.34
CA GLY A 222 16.90 9.01 28.22
C GLY A 222 15.97 10.14 28.68
N TRP A 223 14.73 10.19 28.18
CA TRP A 223 13.81 11.27 28.52
C TRP A 223 13.28 11.17 29.96
N GLU A 224 13.23 12.30 30.66
CA GLU A 224 12.61 12.39 31.98
C GLU A 224 11.08 12.46 31.85
N TRP A 225 10.43 11.31 32.01
CA TRP A 225 8.98 11.18 31.81
C TRP A 225 8.19 11.61 33.06
N PRO A 226 7.24 12.55 32.94
CA PRO A 226 6.36 12.90 34.05
C PRO A 226 5.35 11.78 34.34
N SER A 227 4.84 11.73 35.57
CA SER A 227 3.73 10.84 35.91
C SER A 227 2.41 11.42 35.39
N ARG A 228 1.86 10.83 34.31
CA ARG A 228 0.59 11.23 33.69
C ARG A 228 -0.25 10.00 33.36
N LYS A 229 -1.58 10.11 33.49
CA LYS A 229 -2.52 9.04 33.16
C LYS A 229 -2.40 8.67 31.67
N GLY A 230 -2.23 7.38 31.38
CA GLY A 230 -2.12 6.85 30.01
C GLY A 230 -0.72 6.98 29.37
N LEU A 231 0.14 7.87 29.86
CA LEU A 231 1.49 8.07 29.32
C LEU A 231 2.38 6.85 29.52
N ALA A 232 2.30 6.16 30.67
CA ALA A 232 3.13 4.99 30.97
C ALA A 232 2.96 3.86 29.93
N THR A 233 1.72 3.64 29.47
CA THR A 233 1.41 2.61 28.46
C THR A 233 2.04 2.98 27.12
N VAL A 234 1.74 4.17 26.59
CA VAL A 234 2.27 4.63 25.29
C VAL A 234 3.80 4.70 25.30
N ARG A 235 4.39 5.16 26.41
CA ARG A 235 5.84 5.20 26.62
C ARG A 235 6.47 3.80 26.59
N SER A 236 5.78 2.76 27.05
CA SER A 236 6.33 1.40 27.00
C SER A 236 6.27 0.79 25.60
N GLU A 237 5.26 1.16 24.82
CA GLU A 237 4.99 0.62 23.49
C GLU A 237 5.89 1.24 22.42
N VAL A 238 6.06 2.57 22.41
CA VAL A 238 6.75 3.28 21.32
C VAL A 238 8.23 2.88 21.19
N PRO A 239 9.07 2.91 22.24
CA PRO A 239 10.46 2.45 22.15
C PRO A 239 10.56 0.97 21.79
N GLY A 240 9.63 0.13 22.28
CA GLY A 240 9.57 -1.28 21.91
C GLY A 240 9.33 -1.49 20.41
N TYR A 241 8.36 -0.75 19.85
CA TYR A 241 8.11 -0.72 18.41
C TYR A 241 9.34 -0.25 17.65
N PHE A 242 9.98 0.85 18.07
CA PHE A 242 11.14 1.43 17.39
C PHE A 242 12.34 0.47 17.40
N ARG A 243 12.62 -0.22 18.52
CA ARG A 243 13.67 -1.25 18.58
C ARG A 243 13.45 -2.37 17.58
N ASN A 244 12.21 -2.82 17.41
CA ASN A 244 11.87 -3.87 16.45
C ASN A 244 11.96 -3.43 14.98
N GLN A 245 12.10 -2.12 14.73
CA GLN A 245 12.05 -1.54 13.38
C GLN A 245 13.33 -0.75 13.04
N VAL A 246 14.31 -0.69 13.95
CA VAL A 246 15.42 0.27 13.89
C VAL A 246 16.27 0.15 12.64
N ASP A 247 16.50 -1.09 12.18
CA ASP A 247 17.24 -1.39 10.95
C ASP A 247 16.52 -0.88 9.69
N ARG A 248 15.22 -0.59 9.80
CA ARG A 248 14.35 -0.10 8.72
C ARG A 248 14.08 1.40 8.79
N MET A 249 14.71 2.10 9.74
CA MET A 249 14.52 3.54 9.99
C MET A 249 15.78 4.38 9.67
N ASP A 250 16.70 3.88 8.85
CA ASP A 250 17.85 4.65 8.34
C ASP A 250 17.42 5.66 7.26
N TYR A 251 16.47 6.53 7.62
CA TYR A 251 15.94 7.57 6.76
C TYR A 251 17.04 8.48 6.19
N PRO A 252 18.08 8.89 6.94
CA PRO A 252 19.16 9.70 6.39
C PRO A 252 19.85 9.03 5.20
N SER A 253 20.25 7.76 5.32
CA SER A 253 20.88 7.04 4.22
C SER A 253 19.92 6.80 3.05
N TYR A 254 18.65 6.48 3.33
CA TYR A 254 17.63 6.30 2.28
C TYR A 254 17.40 7.58 1.49
N GLU A 255 17.29 8.72 2.16
CA GLU A 255 17.12 10.02 1.48
C GLU A 255 18.38 10.46 0.75
N ALA A 256 19.57 10.21 1.31
CA ALA A 256 20.84 10.47 0.63
C ALA A 256 21.01 9.62 -0.63
N ALA A 257 20.52 8.37 -0.62
CA ALA A 257 20.44 7.52 -1.81
C ALA A 257 19.32 7.97 -2.77
N GLY A 258 18.41 8.85 -2.37
CA GLY A 258 17.27 9.30 -3.17
C GLY A 258 16.05 8.37 -3.13
N TRP A 259 15.98 7.44 -2.17
CA TRP A 259 14.91 6.45 -2.06
C TRP A 259 13.71 6.91 -1.25
N TYR A 260 12.49 6.63 -1.71
CA TYR A 260 11.25 6.96 -0.99
C TYR A 260 11.22 6.35 0.40
N ILE A 261 10.85 7.16 1.40
CA ILE A 261 10.75 6.74 2.82
C ILE A 261 9.31 6.63 3.33
N GLY A 262 8.34 7.12 2.55
CA GLY A 262 6.92 7.07 2.91
C GLY A 262 6.18 6.07 2.02
N SER A 263 5.26 5.30 2.61
CA SER A 263 4.45 4.32 1.88
C SER A 263 3.15 4.92 1.32
N GLY A 264 3.04 6.25 1.22
CA GLY A 264 1.83 6.94 0.73
C GLY A 264 1.30 6.47 -0.63
N ALA A 265 2.16 5.92 -1.51
CA ALA A 265 1.72 5.24 -2.73
C ALA A 265 0.89 3.97 -2.45
N VAL A 266 1.31 3.18 -1.47
CA VAL A 266 0.64 1.96 -0.96
C VAL A 266 -0.62 2.31 -0.18
N GLU A 267 -0.57 3.30 0.71
CA GLU A 267 -1.77 3.78 1.42
C GLU A 267 -2.83 4.30 0.45
N SER A 268 -2.41 5.08 -0.55
CA SER A 268 -3.27 5.52 -1.65
C SER A 268 -3.83 4.34 -2.43
N ALA A 269 -3.05 3.26 -2.60
CA ALA A 269 -3.54 2.02 -3.19
C ALA A 269 -4.60 1.36 -2.29
N CYS A 270 -4.40 1.23 -0.98
CA CYS A 270 -5.41 0.73 -0.04
C CYS A 270 -6.70 1.56 -0.12
N LYS A 271 -6.59 2.88 -0.13
CA LYS A 271 -7.73 3.79 -0.26
C LYS A 271 -8.44 3.64 -1.61
N THR A 272 -7.71 3.54 -2.71
CA THR A 272 -8.29 3.62 -4.05
C THR A 272 -8.62 2.28 -4.69
N VAL A 273 -7.88 1.21 -4.39
CA VAL A 273 -8.18 -0.16 -4.82
C VAL A 273 -9.32 -0.69 -3.97
N VAL A 274 -9.22 -0.59 -2.63
CA VAL A 274 -10.19 -1.19 -1.71
C VAL A 274 -11.19 -0.15 -1.18
N GLY A 275 -10.71 0.88 -0.50
CA GLY A 275 -11.53 1.79 0.31
C GLY A 275 -12.68 2.46 -0.46
N GLN A 276 -12.38 3.07 -1.61
CA GLN A 276 -13.36 3.78 -2.44
C GLN A 276 -14.55 2.92 -2.86
N ARG A 277 -14.37 1.60 -2.99
CA ARG A 277 -15.45 0.70 -3.42
C ARG A 277 -16.08 -0.08 -2.29
N MET A 278 -15.30 -0.48 -1.28
CA MET A 278 -15.75 -1.43 -0.26
C MET A 278 -15.96 -0.83 1.12
N LYS A 279 -15.52 0.42 1.38
CA LYS A 279 -15.70 1.13 2.65
C LYS A 279 -16.71 2.28 2.58
N GLY A 280 -17.64 2.24 1.62
CA GLY A 280 -18.76 3.18 1.59
C GLY A 280 -19.65 3.06 2.82
N SER A 281 -20.40 4.12 3.12
CA SER A 281 -21.31 4.14 4.28
C SER A 281 -22.30 2.97 4.20
N GLY A 282 -22.49 2.27 5.33
CA GLY A 282 -23.40 1.12 5.44
C GLY A 282 -22.96 -0.15 4.71
N MET A 283 -21.89 -0.14 3.92
CA MET A 283 -21.49 -1.30 3.11
C MET A 283 -21.01 -2.47 3.97
N ARG A 284 -21.51 -3.66 3.64
CA ARG A 284 -21.06 -4.94 4.15
C ARG A 284 -20.98 -5.92 2.99
N TRP A 285 -20.04 -6.84 3.06
CA TRP A 285 -19.72 -7.73 1.95
C TRP A 285 -19.75 -9.18 2.39
N SER A 286 -20.13 -10.07 1.48
CA SER A 286 -19.71 -11.46 1.62
C SER A 286 -18.20 -11.55 1.36
N GLU A 287 -17.54 -12.52 1.98
CA GLU A 287 -16.12 -12.75 1.75
C GLU A 287 -15.82 -13.05 0.26
N PRO A 288 -16.56 -13.95 -0.44
CA PRO A 288 -16.37 -14.15 -1.87
C PRO A 288 -16.59 -12.89 -2.71
N GLY A 289 -17.59 -12.07 -2.35
CA GLY A 289 -17.91 -10.85 -3.08
C GLY A 289 -16.83 -9.79 -2.95
N SER A 290 -16.36 -9.54 -1.71
CA SER A 290 -15.25 -8.59 -1.48
C SER A 290 -13.93 -9.08 -2.10
N HIS A 291 -13.63 -10.38 -2.03
CA HIS A 291 -12.48 -10.99 -2.70
C HIS A 291 -12.50 -10.75 -4.21
N ALA A 292 -13.63 -11.03 -4.87
CA ALA A 292 -13.78 -10.82 -6.31
C ALA A 292 -13.68 -9.33 -6.71
N VAL A 293 -14.29 -8.43 -5.92
CA VAL A 293 -14.22 -6.99 -6.19
C VAL A 293 -12.79 -6.46 -6.05
N CYS A 294 -12.00 -6.97 -5.11
CA CYS A 294 -10.57 -6.62 -4.98
C CYS A 294 -9.82 -6.83 -6.30
N HIS A 295 -10.01 -7.97 -6.98
CA HIS A 295 -9.33 -8.26 -8.25
C HIS A 295 -9.71 -7.31 -9.36
N VAL A 296 -11.00 -7.03 -9.51
CA VAL A 296 -11.49 -6.08 -10.53
C VAL A 296 -10.89 -4.70 -10.29
N ARG A 297 -10.88 -4.26 -9.03
CA ARG A 297 -10.32 -2.96 -8.64
C ARG A 297 -8.82 -2.89 -8.86
N ALA A 298 -8.07 -3.92 -8.45
CA ALA A 298 -6.62 -3.98 -8.63
C ALA A 298 -6.24 -3.93 -10.12
N LEU A 299 -6.92 -4.72 -10.96
CA LEU A 299 -6.73 -4.69 -12.42
C LEU A 299 -7.07 -3.30 -13.01
N TYR A 300 -8.18 -2.70 -12.60
CA TYR A 300 -8.62 -1.41 -13.12
C TYR A 300 -7.69 -0.24 -12.73
N ARG A 301 -7.16 -0.28 -11.51
CA ARG A 301 -6.24 0.73 -10.97
C ARG A 301 -4.82 0.56 -11.46
N SER A 302 -4.44 -0.65 -11.89
CA SER A 302 -3.16 -0.89 -12.54
C SER A 302 -3.06 -0.10 -13.84
N GLU A 303 -1.86 -0.06 -14.44
CA GLU A 303 -1.64 0.64 -15.70
C GLU A 303 -2.70 0.28 -16.77
N ARG A 304 -3.08 1.27 -17.59
CA ARG A 304 -4.26 1.17 -18.48
C ARG A 304 -4.22 -0.02 -19.45
N GLY A 305 -3.03 -0.52 -19.79
CA GLY A 305 -2.87 -1.71 -20.62
C GLY A 305 -3.49 -2.96 -20.01
N GLN A 306 -3.33 -3.16 -18.69
CA GLN A 306 -3.73 -4.40 -18.00
C GLN A 306 -5.22 -4.72 -18.16
N ARG A 307 -6.09 -3.72 -17.95
CA ARG A 307 -7.53 -3.91 -18.17
C ARG A 307 -7.87 -4.18 -19.64
N THR A 308 -7.16 -3.54 -20.57
CA THR A 308 -7.38 -3.72 -22.01
C THR A 308 -7.03 -5.15 -22.43
N ASP A 309 -5.89 -5.65 -21.95
CA ASP A 309 -5.41 -6.99 -22.25
C ASP A 309 -6.34 -8.07 -21.67
N PHE A 310 -6.82 -7.89 -20.44
CA PHE A 310 -7.84 -8.78 -19.86
C PHE A 310 -9.09 -8.87 -20.74
N TRP A 311 -9.65 -7.73 -21.16
CA TRP A 311 -10.88 -7.72 -21.98
C TRP A 311 -10.66 -8.28 -23.38
N ARG A 312 -9.45 -8.07 -23.95
CA ARG A 312 -9.03 -8.69 -25.22
C ARG A 312 -8.67 -10.17 -25.09
N ARG A 313 -8.72 -10.74 -23.87
CA ARG A 313 -8.30 -12.12 -23.56
C ARG A 313 -6.84 -12.39 -23.93
N SER A 314 -6.01 -11.36 -23.86
CA SER A 314 -4.56 -11.44 -24.04
C SER A 314 -3.93 -11.86 -22.71
N THR A 315 -3.59 -13.14 -22.58
CA THR A 315 -2.95 -13.69 -21.37
C THR A 315 -1.64 -14.35 -21.70
N THR A 316 -0.63 -14.13 -20.86
CA THR A 316 0.69 -14.78 -20.94
C THR A 316 0.91 -15.63 -19.69
N THR A 317 1.71 -16.69 -19.79
CA THR A 317 2.15 -17.51 -18.65
C THR A 317 3.51 -17.07 -18.16
#